data_AF-A0A955SRN4-F1
#
_entry.id   AF-A0A955SRN4-F1
#
_cell.length_a   1.000
_cell.length_b   1.000
_cell.length_c   1.000
_cell.angle_alpha   90.00
_cell.angle_beta   90.00
_cell.angle_gamma   90.00
#
_symmetry.space_group_name_H-M   'P 1'
#
loop_
_entity.id
_entity.type
_entity.pdbx_description
1 polymer ?
#
loop_
_entity_poly.entity_id
_entity_poly.type
_entity_poly.pdbx_seq_one_letter_code
_entity_poly.pdbx_strand_id
1 'polypeptide(L)'
;MKTSTLRLFITIAIASLSLQGWAQESLLTQTPAHAQAKSQSCLLCHSGVEKMHKSQAVVLGCVDCHGGNPTTDLMQAPPEGSADYQWLMNQAHVHPRVPGLWRGSSKNPEGLHAEYLDESKEFIRFVNPGDLRVADISCGECHPKYVYNVQKSIMTTGAHLWGSAAYNNGIIRNKNYILGESYGPDGEPRQVNTVPAPGPEELLAGVLPTLLPLPRWEITQPGDIFRAFERGGKINRLFVTDPVGNPNPFEEPGKPDNRLGDRGLGTQLNISVPVLNIHKTRLNDPFLHFPGTNDHPGDYRHSGCTACHVVYAN
;
A
#
# COMPACT_ATOMS: atom_id res chain seq x y z
N MET A 1 -3.41 -37.73 71.04
CA MET A 1 -4.63 -37.74 70.20
C MET A 1 -4.42 -36.76 69.06
N LYS A 2 -4.47 -37.26 67.83
CA LYS A 2 -4.25 -36.51 66.58
C LYS A 2 -5.53 -35.73 66.25
N THR A 3 -5.46 -34.44 65.99
CA THR A 3 -6.54 -33.70 65.35
C THR A 3 -6.00 -32.85 64.20
N SER A 4 -6.49 -33.23 63.03
CA SER A 4 -6.16 -32.83 61.66
C SER A 4 -6.43 -31.36 61.37
N THR A 5 -5.44 -30.68 60.77
CA THR A 5 -5.62 -29.43 60.02
C THR A 5 -6.25 -29.75 58.67
N LEU A 6 -7.51 -29.36 58.49
CA LEU A 6 -8.26 -29.47 57.23
C LEU A 6 -7.73 -28.40 56.25
N ARG A 7 -6.94 -28.81 55.25
CA ARG A 7 -6.57 -27.95 54.11
C ARG A 7 -7.68 -28.00 53.06
N LEU A 8 -8.37 -26.88 52.88
CA LEU A 8 -9.35 -26.67 51.83
C LEU A 8 -8.60 -26.54 50.49
N PHE A 9 -8.63 -27.59 49.67
CA PHE A 9 -8.17 -27.51 48.28
C PHE A 9 -9.29 -26.91 47.44
N ILE A 10 -9.14 -25.64 47.04
CA ILE A 10 -9.98 -25.02 46.03
C ILE A 10 -9.48 -25.50 44.67
N THR A 11 -10.19 -26.47 44.10
CA THR A 11 -9.98 -26.90 42.71
C THR A 11 -10.54 -25.82 41.79
N ILE A 12 -9.68 -24.93 41.29
CA ILE A 12 -10.05 -24.01 40.22
C ILE A 12 -10.18 -24.87 38.96
N ALA A 13 -11.42 -25.17 38.57
CA ALA A 13 -11.71 -25.71 37.25
C ALA A 13 -11.38 -24.61 36.22
N ILE A 14 -10.19 -24.70 35.61
CA ILE A 14 -9.87 -23.92 34.43
C ILE A 14 -10.79 -24.47 33.33
N ALA A 15 -11.88 -23.76 33.06
CA ALA A 15 -12.62 -23.94 31.82
C ALA A 15 -11.65 -23.60 30.69
N SER A 16 -11.08 -24.62 30.07
CA SER A 16 -10.37 -24.50 28.81
C SER A 16 -11.38 -23.96 27.80
N LEU A 17 -11.41 -22.64 27.60
CA LEU A 17 -11.94 -22.07 26.37
C LEU A 17 -11.11 -22.70 25.25
N SER A 18 -11.74 -23.64 24.53
CA SER A 18 -11.26 -24.08 23.24
C SER A 18 -11.33 -22.87 22.31
N LEU A 19 -10.25 -22.08 22.29
CA LEU A 19 -9.88 -21.39 21.07
C LEU A 19 -9.60 -22.52 20.08
N GLN A 20 -10.63 -22.94 19.35
CA GLN A 20 -10.45 -23.62 18.07
C GLN A 20 -9.82 -22.59 17.14
N GLY A 21 -8.52 -22.34 17.35
CA GLY A 21 -7.67 -21.87 16.28
C GLY A 21 -7.83 -22.90 15.18
N TRP A 22 -8.46 -22.49 14.08
CA TRP A 22 -8.49 -23.29 12.88
C TRP A 22 -7.03 -23.60 12.56
N ALA A 23 -6.61 -24.85 12.78
CA ALA A 23 -5.35 -25.32 12.26
C ALA A 23 -5.36 -24.94 10.78
N GLN A 24 -4.38 -24.15 10.36
CA GLN A 24 -4.36 -23.52 9.04
C GLN A 24 -4.10 -24.62 8.01
N GLU A 25 -5.17 -25.32 7.64
CA GLU A 25 -5.19 -26.30 6.57
C GLU A 25 -4.79 -25.57 5.30
N SER A 26 -3.83 -26.14 4.56
CA SER A 26 -3.32 -25.53 3.33
C SER A 26 -4.48 -25.27 2.37
N LEU A 27 -4.50 -24.10 1.73
CA LEU A 27 -5.51 -23.77 0.72
C LEU A 27 -5.50 -24.79 -0.44
N LEU A 28 -4.38 -25.48 -0.65
CA LEU A 28 -4.22 -26.49 -1.70
C LEU A 28 -5.00 -27.79 -1.43
N THR A 29 -5.35 -28.07 -0.18
CA THR A 29 -6.04 -29.30 0.22
C THR A 29 -7.42 -29.04 0.80
N GLN A 30 -7.91 -27.79 0.72
CA GLN A 30 -9.17 -27.39 1.31
C GLN A 30 -10.38 -28.10 0.66
N THR A 31 -11.30 -28.56 1.51
CA THR A 31 -12.55 -29.18 1.06
C THR A 31 -13.65 -28.15 0.77
N PRO A 32 -14.63 -28.46 -0.09
CA PRO A 32 -15.77 -27.57 -0.35
C PRO A 32 -16.57 -27.19 0.89
N ALA A 33 -16.70 -28.12 1.84
CA ALA A 33 -17.40 -27.87 3.10
C ALA A 33 -16.69 -26.82 3.96
N HIS A 34 -15.35 -26.88 4.04
CA HIS A 34 -14.56 -25.87 4.75
C HIS A 34 -14.65 -24.50 4.05
N ALA A 35 -14.53 -24.45 2.72
CA ALA A 35 -14.69 -23.19 1.97
C ALA A 35 -16.09 -22.58 2.17
N GLN A 36 -17.14 -23.40 2.24
CA GLN A 36 -18.50 -22.94 2.53
C GLN A 36 -18.61 -22.37 3.95
N ALA A 37 -18.09 -23.08 4.96
CA ALA A 37 -18.07 -22.59 6.34
C ALA A 37 -17.31 -21.25 6.46
N LYS A 38 -16.24 -21.08 5.68
CA LYS A 38 -15.46 -19.84 5.53
C LYS A 38 -16.15 -18.73 4.73
N SER A 39 -17.39 -18.93 4.29
CA SER A 39 -18.14 -17.97 3.48
C SER A 39 -19.56 -17.72 4.01
N GLN A 40 -20.00 -18.51 4.98
CA GLN A 40 -21.42 -18.61 5.34
C GLN A 40 -22.01 -17.27 5.79
N SER A 41 -21.36 -16.54 6.71
CA SER A 41 -21.87 -15.22 7.14
C SER A 41 -21.83 -14.18 6.03
N CYS A 42 -20.77 -14.18 5.23
CA CYS A 42 -20.57 -13.22 4.15
C CYS A 42 -21.68 -13.34 3.09
N LEU A 43 -22.05 -14.57 2.73
CA LEU A 43 -23.04 -14.87 1.70
C LEU A 43 -24.49 -14.57 2.12
N LEU A 44 -24.76 -14.26 3.40
CA LEU A 44 -26.07 -13.77 3.82
C LEU A 44 -26.40 -12.42 3.17
N CYS A 45 -25.40 -11.53 3.06
CA CYS A 45 -25.56 -10.20 2.49
C CYS A 45 -24.93 -10.09 1.08
N HIS A 46 -23.75 -10.68 0.88
CA HIS A 46 -22.99 -10.60 -0.37
C HIS A 46 -23.30 -11.75 -1.32
N SER A 47 -24.59 -12.06 -1.48
CA SER A 47 -25.04 -13.07 -2.44
C SER A 47 -24.83 -12.60 -3.88
N GLY A 48 -24.52 -13.53 -4.79
CA GLY A 48 -24.34 -13.21 -6.22
C GLY A 48 -22.97 -12.66 -6.61
N VAL A 49 -22.01 -12.57 -5.68
CA VAL A 49 -20.62 -12.20 -6.00
C VAL A 49 -19.98 -13.25 -6.91
N GLU A 50 -19.31 -12.79 -7.97
CA GLU A 50 -18.63 -13.66 -8.93
C GLU A 50 -17.42 -14.36 -8.30
N LYS A 51 -17.07 -15.53 -8.84
CA LYS A 51 -15.85 -16.23 -8.43
C LYS A 51 -14.64 -15.62 -9.14
N MET A 52 -13.60 -15.30 -8.37
CA MET A 52 -12.32 -14.83 -8.93
C MET A 52 -11.65 -15.90 -9.82
N HIS A 53 -11.84 -17.18 -9.50
CA HIS A 53 -11.26 -18.29 -10.25
C HIS A 53 -12.34 -18.98 -11.10
N LYS A 54 -12.09 -19.12 -12.41
CA LYS A 54 -12.97 -19.88 -13.33
C LYS A 54 -12.90 -21.39 -13.09
N SER A 55 -11.75 -21.89 -12.64
CA SER A 55 -11.54 -23.32 -12.41
C SER A 55 -12.28 -23.79 -11.15
N GLN A 56 -13.06 -24.85 -11.28
CA GLN A 56 -13.75 -25.49 -10.15
C GLN A 56 -12.80 -26.27 -9.23
N ALA A 57 -11.55 -26.50 -9.65
CA ALA A 57 -10.52 -27.11 -8.82
C ALA A 57 -10.02 -26.17 -7.70
N VAL A 58 -10.27 -24.87 -7.82
CA VAL A 58 -9.90 -23.88 -6.80
C VAL A 58 -11.04 -23.77 -5.80
N VAL A 59 -10.82 -24.29 -4.59
CA VAL A 59 -11.80 -24.35 -3.51
C VAL A 59 -11.41 -23.35 -2.43
N LEU A 60 -11.98 -22.14 -2.50
CA LEU A 60 -11.70 -21.04 -1.59
C LEU A 60 -13.00 -20.50 -0.98
N GLY A 61 -12.96 -20.15 0.29
CA GLY A 61 -13.99 -19.37 0.96
C GLY A 61 -13.68 -17.86 0.95
N CYS A 62 -14.67 -17.03 1.28
CA CYS A 62 -14.54 -15.58 1.30
C CYS A 62 -13.35 -15.12 2.15
N VAL A 63 -13.23 -15.67 3.37
CA VAL A 63 -12.19 -15.23 4.32
C VAL A 63 -10.79 -15.77 4.01
N ASP A 64 -10.65 -16.72 3.09
CA ASP A 64 -9.32 -17.18 2.66
C ASP A 64 -8.55 -16.06 1.95
N CYS A 65 -9.25 -15.24 1.17
CA CYS A 65 -8.67 -14.06 0.55
C CYS A 65 -8.84 -12.83 1.45
N HIS A 66 -10.08 -12.54 1.88
CA HIS A 66 -10.44 -11.27 2.51
C HIS A 66 -10.19 -11.23 4.03
N GLY A 67 -10.06 -12.37 4.73
CA GLY A 67 -10.12 -12.38 6.18
C GLY A 67 -11.51 -11.97 6.70
N GLY A 68 -11.58 -11.35 7.89
CA GLY A 68 -12.85 -11.09 8.58
C GLY A 68 -13.38 -12.31 9.34
N ASN A 69 -14.61 -12.22 9.83
CA ASN A 69 -15.23 -13.28 10.63
C ASN A 69 -16.37 -13.97 9.87
N PRO A 70 -16.19 -15.25 9.48
CA PRO A 70 -17.19 -16.00 8.72
C PRO A 70 -18.31 -16.61 9.60
N THR A 71 -18.22 -16.48 10.92
CA THR A 71 -19.09 -17.20 11.86
C THR A 71 -20.41 -16.46 12.08
N THR A 72 -21.51 -17.17 11.89
CA THR A 72 -22.85 -16.75 12.29
C THR A 72 -23.77 -17.97 12.39
N ASP A 73 -24.73 -17.92 13.32
CA ASP A 73 -25.80 -18.92 13.43
C ASP A 73 -27.04 -18.52 12.62
N LEU A 74 -27.00 -17.36 11.96
CA LEU A 74 -28.12 -16.84 11.18
C LEU A 74 -28.28 -17.61 9.87
N MET A 75 -29.52 -17.98 9.55
CA MET A 75 -29.88 -18.62 8.28
C MET A 75 -30.22 -17.62 7.17
N GLN A 76 -30.51 -16.36 7.53
CA GLN A 76 -30.87 -15.28 6.62
C GLN A 76 -30.30 -13.96 7.14
N ALA A 77 -30.03 -13.02 6.22
CA ALA A 77 -29.61 -11.68 6.61
C ALA A 77 -30.72 -10.97 7.42
N PRO A 78 -30.37 -10.28 8.52
CA PRO A 78 -31.30 -9.37 9.17
C PRO A 78 -31.75 -8.25 8.21
N PRO A 79 -32.92 -7.62 8.44
CA PRO A 79 -33.36 -6.49 7.63
C PRO A 79 -32.33 -5.36 7.62
N GLU A 80 -32.04 -4.80 6.45
CA GLU A 80 -31.10 -3.68 6.31
C GLU A 80 -31.49 -2.51 7.23
N GLY A 81 -30.49 -1.93 7.91
CA GLY A 81 -30.70 -0.84 8.86
C GLY A 81 -31.20 -1.26 10.25
N SER A 82 -31.53 -2.54 10.47
CA SER A 82 -31.86 -3.04 11.81
C SER A 82 -30.64 -3.10 12.75
N ALA A 83 -30.88 -3.14 14.06
CA ALA A 83 -29.82 -3.30 15.05
C ALA A 83 -29.03 -4.61 14.85
N ASP A 84 -29.72 -5.70 14.50
CA ASP A 84 -29.10 -7.00 14.24
C ASP A 84 -28.24 -6.98 12.97
N TYR A 85 -28.65 -6.23 11.95
CA TYR A 85 -27.85 -6.01 10.73
C TYR A 85 -26.54 -5.31 11.06
N GLN A 86 -26.61 -4.22 11.83
CA GLN A 86 -25.43 -3.46 12.24
C GLN A 86 -24.52 -4.29 13.16
N TRP A 87 -25.10 -5.05 14.08
CA TRP A 87 -24.35 -5.97 14.93
C TRP A 87 -23.60 -7.01 14.10
N LEU A 88 -24.27 -7.68 13.16
CA LEU A 88 -23.66 -8.70 12.31
C LEU A 88 -22.54 -8.11 11.45
N MET A 89 -22.77 -6.93 10.85
CA MET A 89 -21.77 -6.22 10.07
C MET A 89 -20.52 -5.93 10.90
N ASN A 90 -20.68 -5.43 12.13
CA ASN A 90 -19.57 -5.12 13.03
C ASN A 90 -18.82 -6.36 13.53
N GLN A 91 -19.47 -7.52 13.57
CA GLN A 91 -18.80 -8.78 13.92
C GLN A 91 -18.04 -9.37 12.72
N ALA A 92 -18.61 -9.27 11.52
CA ALA A 92 -18.07 -9.88 10.31
C ALA A 92 -16.94 -9.06 9.67
N HIS A 93 -17.11 -7.74 9.59
CA HIS A 93 -16.20 -6.85 8.88
C HIS A 93 -14.96 -6.51 9.69
N VAL A 94 -13.84 -6.33 9.00
CA VAL A 94 -12.69 -5.64 9.57
C VAL A 94 -12.92 -4.13 9.39
N HIS A 95 -12.70 -3.35 10.45
CA HIS A 95 -12.90 -1.91 10.41
C HIS A 95 -11.60 -1.15 10.09
N PRO A 96 -11.70 0.01 9.42
CA PRO A 96 -10.53 0.83 9.13
C PRO A 96 -9.89 1.34 10.42
N ARG A 97 -8.57 1.45 10.41
CA ARG A 97 -7.78 2.02 11.49
C ARG A 97 -7.81 3.55 11.45
N VAL A 98 -7.83 4.15 10.26
CA VAL A 98 -7.72 5.60 10.09
C VAL A 98 -9.13 6.23 10.15
N PRO A 99 -9.43 7.04 11.18
CA PRO A 99 -10.75 7.63 11.33
C PRO A 99 -11.06 8.61 10.18
N GLY A 100 -12.25 8.50 9.60
CA GLY A 100 -12.74 9.45 8.59
C GLY A 100 -12.21 9.25 7.18
N LEU A 101 -11.13 8.47 6.98
CA LEU A 101 -10.52 8.23 5.67
C LEU A 101 -11.54 7.69 4.67
N TRP A 102 -12.25 6.63 5.04
CA TRP A 102 -13.22 5.92 4.20
C TRP A 102 -14.62 6.55 4.15
N ARG A 103 -14.85 7.64 4.90
CA ARG A 103 -16.13 8.40 4.93
C ARG A 103 -17.39 7.53 5.13
N GLY A 104 -17.26 6.39 5.82
CA GLY A 104 -18.36 5.45 6.04
C GLY A 104 -18.83 4.71 4.79
N SER A 105 -18.03 4.70 3.73
CA SER A 105 -18.33 4.09 2.44
C SER A 105 -17.35 2.96 2.13
N SER A 106 -17.80 1.98 1.34
CA SER A 106 -16.93 0.92 0.78
C SER A 106 -16.20 1.34 -0.50
N LYS A 107 -16.61 2.46 -1.11
CA LYS A 107 -15.92 3.08 -2.26
C LYS A 107 -14.57 3.64 -1.82
N ASN A 108 -13.54 3.45 -2.64
CA ASN A 108 -12.25 4.11 -2.45
C ASN A 108 -12.42 5.65 -2.44
N PRO A 109 -11.97 6.35 -1.40
CA PRO A 109 -11.96 7.82 -1.38
C PRO A 109 -11.08 8.43 -2.48
N GLU A 110 -11.44 9.65 -2.90
CA GLU A 110 -10.58 10.49 -3.73
C GLU A 110 -9.32 10.90 -2.96
N GLY A 111 -8.16 10.76 -3.59
CA GLY A 111 -6.90 11.26 -3.04
C GLY A 111 -6.39 10.54 -1.79
N LEU A 112 -6.60 9.22 -1.65
CA LEU A 112 -6.08 8.44 -0.50
C LEU A 112 -4.56 8.61 -0.30
N HIS A 113 -3.79 8.68 -1.39
CA HIS A 113 -2.34 8.86 -1.40
C HIS A 113 -1.61 8.06 -0.30
N ALA A 114 -0.76 8.72 0.50
CA ALA A 114 0.04 8.08 1.54
C ALA A 114 -0.78 7.62 2.76
N GLU A 115 -1.95 8.21 3.01
CA GLU A 115 -2.81 7.84 4.16
C GLU A 115 -3.30 6.38 4.05
N TYR A 116 -3.33 5.83 2.84
CA TYR A 116 -3.61 4.41 2.60
C TYR A 116 -2.58 3.46 3.26
N LEU A 117 -1.34 3.91 3.48
CA LEU A 117 -0.31 3.13 4.16
C LEU A 117 -0.58 3.03 5.66
N ASP A 118 -1.29 4.00 6.23
CA ASP A 118 -1.67 4.04 7.64
C ASP A 118 -2.85 3.10 7.96
N GLU A 119 -3.37 2.34 7.00
CA GLU A 119 -4.34 1.29 7.30
C GLU A 119 -3.71 0.00 7.82
N SER A 120 -4.48 -0.76 8.61
CA SER A 120 -4.03 -2.07 9.10
C SER A 120 -3.98 -3.09 7.96
N LYS A 121 -3.02 -4.03 7.99
CA LYS A 121 -2.95 -5.09 6.97
C LYS A 121 -4.22 -5.95 6.93
N GLU A 122 -4.88 -6.13 8.08
CA GLU A 122 -6.13 -6.87 8.19
C GLU A 122 -7.25 -6.17 7.42
N PHE A 123 -7.37 -4.85 7.59
CA PHE A 123 -8.36 -4.07 6.86
C PHE A 123 -8.04 -4.01 5.37
N ILE A 124 -6.77 -3.83 5.01
CA ILE A 124 -6.32 -3.81 3.61
C ILE A 124 -6.59 -5.14 2.93
N ARG A 125 -6.32 -6.27 3.60
CA ARG A 125 -6.70 -7.59 3.09
C ARG A 125 -8.21 -7.71 2.90
N PHE A 126 -8.98 -7.17 3.83
CA PHE A 126 -10.45 -7.22 3.80
C PHE A 126 -11.02 -6.48 2.60
N VAL A 127 -10.57 -5.26 2.33
CA VAL A 127 -11.08 -4.47 1.19
C VAL A 127 -10.39 -4.80 -0.13
N ASN A 128 -9.12 -5.20 -0.10
CA ASN A 128 -8.33 -5.58 -1.28
C ASN A 128 -7.31 -6.69 -0.98
N PRO A 129 -7.69 -7.96 -1.18
CA PRO A 129 -6.77 -9.07 -1.00
C PRO A 129 -5.64 -9.07 -2.04
N GLY A 130 -5.75 -8.32 -3.15
CA GLY A 130 -4.67 -8.21 -4.15
C GLY A 130 -3.63 -7.15 -3.83
N ASP A 131 -3.73 -6.40 -2.73
CA ASP A 131 -2.73 -5.40 -2.33
C ASP A 131 -1.37 -6.06 -2.08
N LEU A 132 -0.27 -5.44 -2.54
CA LEU A 132 1.07 -6.03 -2.45
C LEU A 132 1.57 -6.23 -1.02
N ARG A 133 0.95 -5.57 -0.03
CA ARG A 133 1.20 -5.76 1.40
C ARG A 133 0.69 -7.10 1.94
N VAL A 134 -0.29 -7.70 1.26
CA VAL A 134 -0.99 -8.92 1.71
C VAL A 134 -1.10 -10.00 0.62
N ALA A 135 -0.68 -9.70 -0.61
CA ALA A 135 -0.72 -10.61 -1.75
C ALA A 135 -0.01 -11.95 -1.48
N ASP A 136 1.01 -11.96 -0.62
CA ASP A 136 1.73 -13.19 -0.25
C ASP A 136 0.83 -14.21 0.49
N ILE A 137 -0.14 -13.74 1.28
CA ILE A 137 -1.05 -14.62 2.05
C ILE A 137 -2.38 -14.89 1.33
N SER A 138 -2.81 -14.02 0.42
CA SER A 138 -4.06 -14.17 -0.32
C SER A 138 -3.87 -14.88 -1.67
N CYS A 139 -2.78 -14.57 -2.38
CA CYS A 139 -2.46 -15.12 -3.70
C CYS A 139 -1.22 -16.02 -3.65
N GLY A 140 -0.27 -15.74 -2.75
CA GLY A 140 1.07 -16.32 -2.75
C GLY A 140 1.16 -17.81 -2.45
N GLU A 141 0.16 -18.43 -1.81
CA GLU A 141 0.15 -19.89 -1.63
C GLU A 141 0.07 -20.64 -2.97
N CYS A 142 -0.67 -20.09 -3.94
CA CYS A 142 -0.88 -20.69 -5.26
C CYS A 142 -0.04 -20.01 -6.37
N HIS A 143 0.25 -18.71 -6.20
CA HIS A 143 0.91 -17.87 -7.21
C HIS A 143 2.21 -17.21 -6.71
N PRO A 144 3.10 -17.93 -6.00
CA PRO A 144 4.24 -17.31 -5.31
C PRO A 144 5.18 -16.60 -6.29
N LYS A 145 5.41 -17.18 -7.47
CA LYS A 145 6.26 -16.59 -8.51
C LYS A 145 5.71 -15.26 -9.04
N TYR A 146 4.40 -15.16 -9.22
CA TYR A 146 3.79 -13.94 -9.75
C TYR A 146 3.81 -12.83 -8.71
N VAL A 147 3.45 -13.14 -7.46
CA VAL A 147 3.52 -12.17 -6.35
C VAL A 147 4.95 -11.66 -6.19
N TYR A 148 5.92 -12.56 -6.13
CA TYR A 148 7.34 -12.23 -6.04
C TYR A 148 7.82 -11.32 -7.19
N ASN A 149 7.44 -11.60 -8.43
CA ASN A 149 7.85 -10.80 -9.59
C ASN A 149 7.19 -9.41 -9.59
N VAL A 150 5.88 -9.34 -9.31
CA VAL A 150 5.14 -8.07 -9.31
C VAL A 150 5.66 -7.14 -8.23
N GLN A 151 5.94 -7.64 -7.02
CA GLN A 151 6.51 -6.86 -5.92
C GLN A 151 7.85 -6.17 -6.28
N LYS A 152 8.56 -6.65 -7.31
CA LYS A 152 9.85 -6.10 -7.77
C LYS A 152 9.78 -5.37 -9.11
N SER A 153 8.59 -5.34 -9.70
CA SER A 153 8.40 -4.77 -11.02
C SER A 153 8.56 -3.25 -11.01
N ILE A 154 8.78 -2.67 -12.19
CA ILE A 154 8.84 -1.22 -12.33
C ILE A 154 7.49 -0.54 -12.06
N MET A 155 6.38 -1.26 -12.22
CA MET A 155 5.03 -0.78 -11.89
C MET A 155 4.81 -0.66 -10.38
N THR A 156 5.57 -1.42 -9.59
CA THR A 156 5.57 -1.33 -8.13
C THR A 156 6.57 -0.30 -7.64
N THR A 157 7.78 -0.30 -8.22
CA THR A 157 8.91 0.44 -7.66
C THR A 157 9.10 1.83 -8.21
N GLY A 158 8.59 2.13 -9.41
CA GLY A 158 8.80 3.44 -10.03
C GLY A 158 10.27 3.82 -10.25
N ALA A 159 11.21 2.86 -10.09
CA ALA A 159 12.64 3.14 -9.97
C ALA A 159 13.20 3.90 -11.18
N HIS A 160 12.60 3.71 -12.35
CA HIS A 160 12.97 4.40 -13.59
C HIS A 160 12.74 5.91 -13.50
N LEU A 161 11.55 6.37 -13.05
CA LEU A 161 11.22 7.80 -13.03
C LEU A 161 12.15 8.54 -12.07
N TRP A 162 12.21 8.06 -10.83
CA TRP A 162 12.98 8.70 -9.78
C TRP A 162 14.47 8.64 -10.10
N GLY A 163 14.97 7.46 -10.50
CA GLY A 163 16.37 7.25 -10.84
C GLY A 163 16.82 8.11 -12.03
N SER A 164 16.02 8.18 -13.10
CA SER A 164 16.36 8.99 -14.29
C SER A 164 16.45 10.47 -13.97
N ALA A 165 15.48 10.99 -13.22
CA ALA A 165 15.49 12.39 -12.86
C ALA A 165 16.58 12.72 -11.85
N ALA A 166 16.81 11.88 -10.85
CA ALA A 166 17.90 12.09 -9.89
C ALA A 166 19.28 12.04 -10.56
N TYR A 167 19.49 11.11 -11.50
CA TYR A 167 20.73 11.01 -12.27
C TYR A 167 20.93 12.23 -13.19
N ASN A 168 19.93 12.60 -13.98
CA ASN A 168 20.02 13.72 -14.92
C ASN A 168 20.22 15.08 -14.24
N ASN A 169 19.85 15.20 -12.96
CA ASN A 169 20.04 16.42 -12.16
C ASN A 169 21.23 16.33 -11.20
N GLY A 170 22.12 15.33 -11.37
CA GLY A 170 23.36 15.19 -10.60
C GLY A 170 23.17 14.84 -9.12
N ILE A 171 21.99 14.36 -8.71
CA ILE A 171 21.67 14.00 -7.32
C ILE A 171 22.28 12.65 -6.96
N ILE A 172 22.23 11.71 -7.89
CA ILE A 172 22.88 10.41 -7.80
C ILE A 172 23.82 10.23 -8.99
N ARG A 173 24.88 9.43 -8.81
CA ARG A 173 25.90 9.21 -9.84
C ARG A 173 25.73 7.91 -10.62
N ASN A 174 24.77 7.07 -10.22
CA ASN A 174 24.59 5.73 -10.75
C ASN A 174 23.54 5.72 -11.88
N LYS A 175 23.94 5.23 -13.06
CA LYS A 175 23.00 4.96 -14.18
C LYS A 175 22.12 3.74 -13.94
N ASN A 176 22.62 2.79 -13.15
CA ASN A 176 21.82 1.68 -12.63
C ASN A 176 21.09 2.20 -11.40
N TYR A 177 19.78 2.43 -11.52
CA TYR A 177 19.00 3.07 -10.48
C TYR A 177 18.83 2.13 -9.29
N ILE A 178 19.18 2.61 -8.10
CA ILE A 178 19.17 1.81 -6.86
C ILE A 178 18.07 2.25 -5.90
N LEU A 179 17.16 3.13 -6.33
CA LEU A 179 16.12 3.73 -5.50
C LEU A 179 14.75 3.45 -6.11
N GLY A 180 13.81 3.05 -5.28
CA GLY A 180 12.45 2.71 -5.69
C GLY A 180 11.50 2.68 -4.51
N GLU A 181 10.23 2.82 -4.81
CA GLU A 181 9.16 2.73 -3.83
C GLU A 181 8.87 1.26 -3.51
N SER A 182 8.74 0.91 -2.23
CA SER A 182 8.17 -0.36 -1.82
C SER A 182 7.73 -0.26 -0.37
N TYR A 183 6.59 -0.86 -0.05
CA TYR A 183 6.05 -0.84 1.31
C TYR A 183 5.81 -2.26 1.84
N GLY A 184 6.11 -2.44 3.13
CA GLY A 184 5.85 -3.66 3.87
C GLY A 184 4.38 -3.79 4.31
N PRO A 185 4.03 -4.93 4.92
CA PRO A 185 2.69 -5.15 5.49
C PRO A 185 2.27 -4.09 6.52
N ASP A 186 3.23 -3.46 7.18
CA ASP A 186 3.06 -2.36 8.13
C ASP A 186 2.90 -0.98 7.49
N GLY A 187 3.00 -0.89 6.15
CA GLY A 187 2.97 0.38 5.42
C GLY A 187 4.33 1.09 5.40
N GLU A 188 5.37 0.53 6.03
CA GLU A 188 6.68 1.17 6.11
C GLU A 188 7.50 0.94 4.83
N PRO A 189 8.33 1.91 4.41
CA PRO A 189 9.21 1.75 3.26
C PRO A 189 10.20 0.58 3.47
N ARG A 190 10.36 -0.28 2.47
CA ARG A 190 11.23 -1.46 2.54
C ARG A 190 12.20 -1.57 1.37
N GLN A 191 13.35 -2.17 1.66
CA GLN A 191 14.31 -2.57 0.64
C GLN A 191 13.80 -3.79 -0.13
N VAL A 192 14.04 -3.80 -1.43
CA VAL A 192 13.75 -4.96 -2.31
C VAL A 192 15.07 -5.65 -2.63
N ASN A 193 15.14 -6.96 -2.40
CA ASN A 193 16.34 -7.76 -2.68
C ASN A 193 16.06 -8.74 -3.80
N THR A 194 17.02 -8.97 -4.70
CA THR A 194 16.97 -10.08 -5.66
C THR A 194 17.42 -11.36 -4.96
N VAL A 195 16.57 -12.39 -5.00
CA VAL A 195 16.79 -13.67 -4.30
C VAL A 195 16.57 -14.84 -5.29
N PRO A 196 17.59 -15.68 -5.54
CA PRO A 196 18.97 -15.58 -5.04
C PRO A 196 19.67 -14.30 -5.53
N ALA A 197 20.77 -13.92 -4.89
CA ALA A 197 21.56 -12.78 -5.34
C ALA A 197 22.05 -12.99 -6.79
N PRO A 198 22.09 -11.94 -7.62
CA PRO A 198 22.41 -12.09 -9.03
C PRO A 198 23.87 -12.51 -9.24
N GLY A 199 24.09 -13.43 -10.17
CA GLY A 199 25.42 -13.83 -10.61
C GLY A 199 26.10 -12.79 -11.52
N PRO A 200 27.38 -12.99 -11.89
CA PRO A 200 28.12 -12.04 -12.72
C PRO A 200 27.45 -11.74 -14.08
N GLU A 201 26.89 -12.75 -14.74
CA GLU A 201 26.22 -12.59 -16.03
C GLU A 201 24.91 -11.80 -15.90
N GLU A 202 24.13 -12.04 -14.84
CA GLU A 202 22.89 -11.31 -14.55
C GLU A 202 23.16 -9.84 -14.22
N LEU A 203 24.22 -9.57 -13.46
CA LEU A 203 24.68 -8.20 -13.19
C LEU A 203 25.06 -7.47 -14.49
N LEU A 204 25.76 -8.15 -15.41
CA LEU A 204 26.08 -7.61 -16.73
C LEU A 204 24.82 -7.37 -17.59
N ALA A 205 23.78 -8.19 -17.42
CA ALA A 205 22.49 -8.02 -18.07
C ALA A 205 21.61 -6.92 -17.43
N GLY A 206 22.07 -6.28 -16.35
CA GLY A 206 21.38 -5.18 -15.68
C GLY A 206 20.43 -5.60 -14.56
N VAL A 207 20.50 -6.84 -14.09
CA VAL A 207 19.76 -7.26 -12.89
C VAL A 207 20.33 -6.55 -11.67
N LEU A 208 19.48 -5.86 -10.92
CA LEU A 208 19.88 -5.16 -9.72
C LEU A 208 19.92 -6.14 -8.54
N PRO A 209 20.97 -6.11 -7.69
CA PRO A 209 20.99 -6.91 -6.47
C PRO A 209 19.96 -6.40 -5.45
N THR A 210 19.71 -5.10 -5.44
CA THR A 210 18.76 -4.47 -4.53
C THR A 210 18.24 -3.12 -5.04
N LEU A 211 17.05 -2.74 -4.56
CA LEU A 211 16.52 -1.38 -4.58
C LEU A 211 16.28 -0.90 -3.14
N LEU A 212 16.79 0.28 -2.83
CA LEU A 212 16.61 0.96 -1.56
C LEU A 212 15.35 1.82 -1.59
N PRO A 213 14.68 2.04 -0.43
CA PRO A 213 13.56 2.95 -0.33
C PRO A 213 13.90 4.36 -0.81
N LEU A 214 12.90 5.07 -1.34
CA LEU A 214 13.04 6.49 -1.68
C LEU A 214 13.43 7.30 -0.42
N PRO A 215 14.46 8.15 -0.50
CA PRO A 215 14.82 9.01 0.62
C PRO A 215 13.77 10.10 0.78
N ARG A 216 13.61 10.58 2.02
CA ARG A 216 12.91 11.83 2.28
C ARG A 216 13.54 12.96 1.46
N TRP A 217 12.75 13.77 0.78
CA TRP A 217 13.29 14.81 -0.11
C TRP A 217 14.03 15.90 0.68
N GLU A 218 13.68 16.08 1.95
CA GLU A 218 14.25 17.06 2.89
C GLU A 218 15.75 16.84 3.14
N ILE A 219 16.25 15.62 2.95
CA ILE A 219 17.67 15.27 3.16
C ILE A 219 18.48 15.25 1.86
N THR A 220 17.84 15.52 0.71
CA THR A 220 18.54 15.51 -0.58
C THR A 220 19.37 16.77 -0.75
N GLN A 221 20.53 16.66 -1.38
CA GLN A 221 21.36 17.84 -1.69
C GLN A 221 21.17 18.24 -3.16
N PRO A 222 21.20 19.54 -3.50
CA PRO A 222 21.13 19.99 -4.87
C PRO A 222 22.39 19.55 -5.66
N GLY A 223 22.18 18.80 -6.75
CA GLY A 223 23.23 18.42 -7.69
C GLY A 223 23.44 19.46 -8.80
N ASP A 224 22.35 20.08 -9.27
CA ASP A 224 22.39 21.19 -10.22
C ASP A 224 22.53 22.52 -9.48
N ILE A 225 23.76 22.82 -9.11
CA ILE A 225 24.11 24.11 -8.47
C ILE A 225 24.02 25.27 -9.45
N PHE A 226 24.05 25.01 -10.76
CA PHE A 226 24.12 26.06 -11.79
C PHE A 226 22.75 26.65 -12.14
N ARG A 227 21.65 25.90 -11.96
CA ARG A 227 20.30 26.47 -12.02
C ARG A 227 20.05 27.56 -10.98
N ALA A 228 20.65 27.47 -9.80
CA ALA A 228 20.59 28.54 -8.78
C ALA A 228 21.33 29.81 -9.23
N PHE A 229 22.30 29.68 -10.13
CA PHE A 229 23.10 30.78 -10.69
C PHE A 229 22.58 31.30 -12.03
N GLU A 230 21.40 30.85 -12.48
CA GLU A 230 20.77 31.41 -13.68
C GLU A 230 20.56 32.93 -13.51
N ARG A 231 20.92 33.67 -14.56
CA ARG A 231 20.74 35.14 -14.60
C ARG A 231 19.25 35.43 -14.39
N GLY A 232 18.89 36.47 -13.62
CA GLY A 232 17.49 36.73 -13.20
C GLY A 232 17.37 37.15 -11.73
N GLY A 233 16.25 36.83 -11.10
CA GLY A 233 16.02 37.01 -9.66
C GLY A 233 16.10 38.46 -9.18
N LYS A 234 15.55 39.42 -9.96
CA LYS A 234 15.53 40.83 -9.56
C LYS A 234 14.54 41.08 -8.43
N ILE A 235 13.51 40.24 -8.31
CA ILE A 235 12.50 40.29 -7.27
C ILE A 235 12.77 39.17 -6.26
N ASN A 236 13.06 39.54 -5.01
CA ASN A 236 13.19 38.57 -3.91
C ASN A 236 11.81 37.99 -3.59
N ARG A 237 11.60 36.71 -3.93
CA ARG A 237 10.31 36.01 -3.75
C ARG A 237 10.21 35.27 -2.41
N LEU A 238 11.17 35.38 -1.48
CA LEU A 238 11.04 34.82 -0.12
C LEU A 238 9.89 35.47 0.69
N PHE A 239 9.42 36.65 0.26
CA PHE A 239 8.40 37.42 0.95
C PHE A 239 7.19 37.79 0.08
N VAL A 240 7.16 37.36 -1.18
CA VAL A 240 6.07 37.70 -2.10
C VAL A 240 5.19 36.49 -2.30
N THR A 241 4.00 36.58 -1.70
CA THR A 241 2.83 35.74 -1.88
C THR A 241 2.27 35.85 -3.31
N ASP A 242 3.11 35.66 -4.32
CA ASP A 242 2.61 35.55 -5.69
C ASP A 242 1.90 34.19 -5.79
N PRO A 243 0.60 34.15 -6.12
CA PRO A 243 -0.12 32.89 -6.19
C PRO A 243 0.62 31.97 -7.17
N VAL A 244 0.91 30.74 -6.72
CA VAL A 244 1.45 29.69 -7.59
C VAL A 244 0.63 29.66 -8.88
N GLY A 245 1.27 29.97 -10.02
CA GLY A 245 0.62 30.00 -11.34
C GLY A 245 0.37 31.39 -11.95
N ASN A 246 0.67 32.51 -11.29
CA ASN A 246 0.60 33.84 -11.91
C ASN A 246 2.01 34.39 -12.26
N PRO A 247 2.43 34.37 -13.53
CA PRO A 247 3.74 34.87 -13.93
C PRO A 247 3.82 36.40 -13.85
N ASN A 248 4.96 36.92 -13.39
CA ASN A 248 5.24 38.35 -13.43
C ASN A 248 5.34 38.82 -14.91
N PRO A 249 4.46 39.69 -15.41
CA PRO A 249 4.51 40.14 -16.81
C PRO A 249 5.74 41.02 -17.11
N PHE A 250 6.48 41.45 -16.08
CA PHE A 250 7.71 42.23 -16.20
C PHE A 250 8.98 41.39 -16.02
N GLU A 251 8.86 40.05 -15.98
CA GLU A 251 10.00 39.15 -15.90
C GLU A 251 10.88 39.29 -17.16
N GLU A 252 12.20 39.42 -16.98
CA GLU A 252 13.11 39.54 -18.12
C GLU A 252 13.18 38.22 -18.90
N PRO A 253 13.01 38.23 -20.24
CA PRO A 253 13.08 37.01 -21.05
C PRO A 253 14.40 36.26 -20.85
N GLY A 254 14.29 34.95 -20.55
CA GLY A 254 15.45 34.09 -20.29
C GLY A 254 16.19 34.40 -18.99
N LYS A 255 15.58 35.20 -18.11
CA LYS A 255 16.14 35.56 -16.79
C LYS A 255 15.08 35.46 -15.69
N PRO A 256 14.69 34.23 -15.33
CA PRO A 256 13.56 34.03 -14.44
C PRO A 256 13.79 34.65 -13.05
N ASP A 257 12.74 35.28 -12.51
CA ASP A 257 12.67 35.72 -11.12
C ASP A 257 12.46 34.53 -10.18
N ASN A 258 11.79 33.48 -10.66
CA ASN A 258 11.64 32.21 -9.95
C ASN A 258 12.94 31.38 -10.01
N ARG A 259 13.81 31.58 -9.02
CA ARG A 259 15.02 30.77 -8.81
C ARG A 259 14.76 29.57 -7.91
N LEU A 260 15.68 28.58 -7.96
CA LEU A 260 15.69 27.46 -7.01
C LEU A 260 15.93 27.91 -5.55
N GLY A 261 16.48 29.11 -5.36
CA GLY A 261 16.66 29.79 -4.08
C GLY A 261 17.57 31.00 -4.24
N ASP A 262 17.59 31.89 -3.24
CA ASP A 262 18.31 33.16 -3.30
C ASP A 262 19.83 33.05 -3.02
N ARG A 263 20.32 31.87 -2.61
CA ARG A 263 21.71 31.67 -2.19
C ARG A 263 22.21 30.26 -2.54
N GLY A 264 23.53 30.13 -2.78
CA GLY A 264 24.20 28.92 -3.29
C GLY A 264 24.40 27.77 -2.30
N LEU A 265 25.31 26.84 -2.62
CA LEU A 265 25.63 25.66 -1.80
C LEU A 265 25.82 25.98 -0.31
N GLY A 266 25.17 25.20 0.58
CA GLY A 266 25.30 25.34 2.04
C GLY A 266 24.53 26.50 2.67
N THR A 267 23.55 27.07 1.95
CA THR A 267 22.71 28.18 2.44
C THR A 267 21.22 27.77 2.50
N GLN A 268 20.27 28.57 2.00
CA GLN A 268 18.84 28.19 2.04
C GLN A 268 18.48 27.09 1.02
N LEU A 269 19.37 26.79 0.07
CA LEU A 269 19.19 25.77 -0.95
C LEU A 269 19.62 24.40 -0.41
N ASN A 270 18.78 23.85 0.47
CA ASN A 270 19.07 22.62 1.23
C ASN A 270 18.49 21.36 0.60
N ILE A 271 17.74 21.47 -0.51
CA ILE A 271 17.00 20.36 -1.11
C ILE A 271 17.16 20.32 -2.63
N SER A 272 17.01 19.13 -3.21
CA SER A 272 16.89 18.95 -4.66
C SER A 272 15.46 19.25 -5.12
N VAL A 273 15.26 20.39 -5.79
CA VAL A 273 13.95 20.74 -6.38
C VAL A 273 13.45 19.72 -7.40
N PRO A 274 14.28 19.13 -8.29
CA PRO A 274 13.83 18.04 -9.16
C PRO A 274 13.26 16.85 -8.38
N VAL A 275 13.90 16.45 -7.28
CA VAL A 275 13.41 15.33 -6.45
C VAL A 275 12.16 15.73 -5.67
N LEU A 276 12.10 16.94 -5.12
CA LEU A 276 10.89 17.49 -4.49
C LEU A 276 9.71 17.46 -5.47
N ASN A 277 9.92 17.92 -6.70
CA ASN A 277 8.88 17.98 -7.72
C ASN A 277 8.35 16.59 -8.01
N ILE A 278 9.20 15.58 -8.15
CA ILE A 278 8.73 14.20 -8.42
C ILE A 278 7.92 13.64 -7.24
N HIS A 279 8.31 13.94 -6.00
CA HIS A 279 7.53 13.55 -4.83
C HIS A 279 6.18 14.27 -4.74
N LYS A 280 6.10 15.53 -5.19
CA LYS A 280 4.89 16.34 -5.11
C LYS A 280 3.94 16.15 -6.28
N THR A 281 4.48 16.12 -7.50
CA THR A 281 3.67 15.99 -8.71
C THR A 281 3.25 14.56 -8.96
N ARG A 282 3.91 13.57 -8.31
CA ARG A 282 3.48 12.16 -8.36
C ARG A 282 3.22 11.75 -9.83
N LEU A 283 4.10 12.17 -10.74
CA LEU A 283 3.84 12.22 -12.19
C LEU A 283 3.45 10.86 -12.81
N ASN A 284 3.92 9.76 -12.24
CA ASN A 284 3.61 8.38 -12.66
C ASN A 284 2.84 7.60 -11.58
N ASP A 285 2.44 8.30 -10.54
CA ASP A 285 1.76 7.74 -9.39
C ASP A 285 0.25 7.87 -9.59
N PRO A 286 -0.55 6.99 -8.97
CA PRO A 286 -0.08 6.03 -7.97
C PRO A 286 0.52 4.76 -8.62
N PHE A 287 1.61 4.24 -8.06
CA PHE A 287 2.15 2.91 -8.44
C PHE A 287 1.29 1.79 -7.84
N LEU A 288 1.66 0.52 -8.08
CA LEU A 288 0.87 -0.63 -7.60
C LEU A 288 0.77 -0.74 -6.07
N HIS A 289 1.51 0.04 -5.30
CA HIS A 289 1.31 0.09 -3.84
C HIS A 289 0.06 0.88 -3.41
N PHE A 290 -0.52 1.68 -4.31
CA PHE A 290 -1.65 2.54 -4.00
C PHE A 290 -2.80 2.32 -4.99
N PRO A 291 -4.06 2.48 -4.56
CA PRO A 291 -5.17 2.64 -5.48
C PRO A 291 -4.99 3.90 -6.33
N GLY A 292 -5.72 4.01 -7.43
CA GLY A 292 -5.70 5.23 -8.24
C GLY A 292 -6.28 6.43 -7.46
N THR A 293 -6.04 7.64 -7.94
CA THR A 293 -6.43 8.89 -7.27
C THR A 293 -7.94 9.09 -7.19
N ASN A 294 -8.69 8.44 -8.08
CA ASN A 294 -10.15 8.47 -8.17
C ASN A 294 -10.77 9.85 -8.48
N ASP A 295 -9.96 10.83 -8.90
CA ASP A 295 -10.39 12.20 -9.20
C ASP A 295 -10.71 12.41 -10.69
N HIS A 296 -10.25 11.52 -11.59
CA HIS A 296 -10.59 11.56 -13.01
C HIS A 296 -11.06 10.20 -13.57
N PRO A 297 -11.88 10.19 -14.65
CA PRO A 297 -12.14 8.99 -15.44
C PRO A 297 -10.84 8.31 -15.88
N GLY A 298 -10.67 7.04 -15.55
CA GLY A 298 -9.45 6.27 -15.81
C GLY A 298 -8.59 6.00 -14.56
N ASP A 299 -8.74 6.78 -13.50
CA ASP A 299 -8.02 6.58 -12.23
C ASP A 299 -8.70 5.54 -11.32
N TYR A 300 -9.81 4.95 -11.79
CA TYR A 300 -10.59 4.00 -11.02
C TYR A 300 -9.92 2.63 -11.02
N ARG A 301 -9.12 2.36 -9.99
CA ARG A 301 -8.49 1.06 -9.77
C ARG A 301 -8.05 0.88 -8.32
N HIS A 302 -8.01 -0.36 -7.86
CA HIS A 302 -7.31 -0.70 -6.62
C HIS A 302 -5.79 -0.79 -6.83
N SER A 303 -5.05 -0.96 -5.73
CA SER A 303 -3.64 -1.35 -5.67
C SER A 303 -3.38 -2.83 -6.02
N GLY A 304 -2.12 -3.13 -6.31
CA GLY A 304 -1.55 -4.47 -6.41
C GLY A 304 -2.07 -5.29 -7.58
N CYS A 305 -2.26 -6.59 -7.37
CA CYS A 305 -2.75 -7.51 -8.40
C CYS A 305 -4.15 -7.13 -8.90
N THR A 306 -4.99 -6.61 -8.01
CA THR A 306 -6.35 -6.18 -8.31
C THR A 306 -6.39 -5.03 -9.32
N ALA A 307 -5.36 -4.18 -9.35
CA ALA A 307 -5.22 -3.07 -10.30
C ALA A 307 -5.35 -3.51 -11.77
N CYS A 308 -4.96 -4.76 -12.08
CA CYS A 308 -4.99 -5.31 -13.43
C CYS A 308 -5.99 -6.46 -13.59
N HIS A 309 -6.29 -7.18 -12.50
CA HIS A 309 -7.09 -8.40 -12.57
C HIS A 309 -8.57 -8.22 -12.21
N VAL A 310 -8.97 -7.05 -11.69
CA VAL A 310 -10.36 -6.78 -11.30
C VAL A 310 -10.80 -5.43 -11.85
N VAL A 311 -11.57 -5.47 -12.94
CA VAL A 311 -11.91 -4.31 -13.80
C VAL A 311 -12.81 -3.27 -13.13
N TYR A 312 -13.32 -3.52 -11.92
CA TYR A 312 -14.22 -2.62 -11.18
C TYR A 312 -13.92 -2.53 -9.68
N ALA A 313 -12.67 -2.74 -9.27
CA ALA A 313 -12.30 -2.75 -7.85
C ALA A 313 -12.11 -1.35 -7.24
N ASN A 314 -13.06 -0.42 -7.46
CA ASN A 314 -12.96 0.94 -6.93
C ASN A 314 -14.19 1.39 -6.14
#